data_AF-A0A060NQM0-F1
#
_entry.id   AF-A0A060NQM0-F1
#
_cell.length_a   1.000
_cell.length_b   1.000
_cell.length_c   1.000
_cell.angle_alpha   90.00
_cell.angle_beta   90.00
_cell.angle_gamma   90.00
#
_symmetry.space_group_name_H-M   'P 1'
#
loop_
_entity.id
_entity.type
_entity.pdbx_description
1 polymer ?
#
loop_
_entity_poly.entity_id
_entity_poly.type
_entity_poly.pdbx_seq_one_letter_code
_entity_poly.pdbx_strand_id
1 'polypeptide(L)' 'MPLQRQPNIPEPDWFYAELIEAQRELSEGQADMMLAKLVLILCNHVGDRALLSEAIALARSNTLATAPPTTQTAHVPTQ' A
#
# COMPACT_ATOMS: atom_id res chain seq x y z
N MET A 1 0.67 -5.74 -20.29
CA MET A 1 1.87 -6.18 -19.54
C MET A 1 1.40 -6.89 -18.27
N PRO A 2 2.05 -7.98 -17.81
CA PRO A 2 1.59 -8.71 -16.61
C PRO A 2 1.94 -7.95 -15.32
N LEU A 3 1.10 -8.11 -14.28
CA LEU A 3 1.29 -7.45 -12.99
C LEU A 3 2.58 -7.96 -12.33
N GLN A 4 3.52 -7.06 -12.07
CA GLN A 4 4.75 -7.38 -11.34
C GLN A 4 4.45 -7.43 -9.84
N ARG A 5 4.54 -8.63 -9.25
CA ARG A 5 4.24 -8.87 -7.82
C ARG A 5 5.49 -8.97 -6.95
N GLN A 6 6.66 -8.96 -7.57
CA GLN A 6 7.96 -9.04 -6.89
C GLN A 6 8.61 -7.65 -6.84
N PRO A 7 9.49 -7.38 -5.87
CA PRO A 7 10.30 -6.18 -5.85
C PRO A 7 11.07 -6.02 -7.17
N ASN A 8 10.78 -4.96 -7.90
CA ASN A 8 11.37 -4.68 -9.22
C ASN A 8 12.11 -3.33 -9.26
N ILE A 9 12.25 -2.66 -8.11
CA ILE A 9 12.96 -1.39 -8.00
C ILE A 9 14.43 -1.69 -7.71
N PRO A 10 15.38 -1.21 -8.54
CA PRO A 10 16.80 -1.27 -8.22
C PRO A 10 17.09 -0.36 -7.02
N GLU A 11 17.98 -0.78 -6.12
CA GLU A 11 18.37 -0.02 -4.92
C GLU A 11 17.16 0.42 -4.07
N PRO A 12 16.37 -0.55 -3.54
CA PRO A 12 15.15 -0.25 -2.81
C PRO A 12 15.37 0.71 -1.64
N ASP A 13 16.53 0.61 -0.97
CA ASP A 13 16.90 1.49 0.16
C ASP A 13 16.95 2.97 -0.24
N TRP A 14 17.48 3.26 -1.43
CA TRP A 14 17.57 4.64 -1.93
C TRP A 14 16.20 5.19 -2.29
N PHE A 15 15.35 4.37 -2.92
CA PHE A 15 13.97 4.75 -3.21
C PHE A 15 13.15 4.99 -1.92
N TYR A 16 13.33 4.16 -0.89
CA TYR A 16 12.69 4.39 0.41
C TYR A 16 13.17 5.68 1.06
N ALA A 17 14.46 6.00 0.98
CA ALA A 17 14.99 7.28 1.47
C ALA A 17 14.35 8.47 0.74
N GLU A 18 14.22 8.40 -0.58
CA GLU A 18 13.55 9.45 -1.38
C GLU A 18 12.08 9.66 -0.96
N LEU A 19 11.34 8.57 -0.73
CA LEU A 19 9.96 8.65 -0.24
C LEU A 19 9.85 9.28 1.15
N ILE A 20 10.78 8.96 2.06
CA ILE A 20 10.81 9.53 3.41
C ILE A 20 11.12 11.03 3.34
N GLU A 21 12.15 11.40 2.59
CA GLU A 21 12.54 12.80 2.42
C GLU A 21 11.41 13.62 1.80
N ALA A 22 10.68 13.07 0.83
CA ALA A 22 9.54 13.73 0.21
C ALA A 22 8.36 13.98 1.17
N GLN A 23 8.31 13.31 2.32
CA GLN A 23 7.27 13.46 3.35
C GLN A 23 7.75 14.23 4.59
N ARG A 24 9.05 14.54 4.71
CA ARG A 24 9.69 15.05 5.94
C ARG A 24 9.08 16.35 6.50
N GLU A 25 8.45 17.15 5.65
CA GLU A 25 7.86 18.45 6.01
C GLU A 25 6.33 18.45 5.89
N LEU A 26 5.72 17.28 5.69
CA LEU A 26 4.29 17.12 5.53
C LEU A 26 3.65 16.71 6.86
N SER A 27 2.46 17.23 7.14
CA SER A 27 1.60 16.63 8.17
C SER A 27 1.14 15.24 7.72
N GLU A 28 0.65 14.43 8.66
CA GLU A 28 0.13 13.08 8.38
C GLU A 28 -0.89 13.08 7.23
N GLY A 29 -1.88 13.98 7.27
CA GLY A 29 -2.87 14.09 6.20
C GLY A 29 -2.29 14.60 4.85
N GLN A 30 -1.22 15.40 4.89
CA GLN A 30 -0.52 15.81 3.67
C GLN A 30 0.33 14.67 3.08
N ALA A 31 0.94 13.85 3.93
CA ALA A 31 1.68 12.66 3.54
C ALA A 31 0.75 11.63 2.87
N ASP A 32 -0.43 11.36 3.46
CA ASP A 32 -1.46 10.51 2.87
C ASP A 32 -1.93 11.03 1.49
N MET A 33 -2.18 12.33 1.40
CA MET A 33 -2.57 12.99 0.15
C MET A 33 -1.45 12.90 -0.90
N MET A 34 -0.19 13.04 -0.50
CA MET A 34 0.97 12.90 -1.38
C MET A 34 1.06 11.48 -1.94
N LEU A 35 0.93 10.46 -1.08
CA LEU A 35 0.92 9.06 -1.50
C LEU A 35 -0.25 8.75 -2.44
N ALA A 36 -1.46 9.26 -2.15
CA ALA A 36 -2.62 9.09 -3.02
C ALA A 36 -2.38 9.70 -4.42
N LYS A 37 -1.78 10.90 -4.48
CA LYS A 37 -1.41 11.54 -5.75
C LYS A 37 -0.33 10.76 -6.50
N LEU A 38 0.70 10.28 -5.80
CA LEU A 38 1.74 9.45 -6.39
C LEU A 38 1.15 8.18 -7.01
N VAL A 39 0.28 7.47 -6.28
CA VAL A 39 -0.43 6.29 -6.80
C VAL A 39 -1.23 6.64 -8.05
N LEU A 40 -1.99 7.74 -8.06
CA LEU A 40 -2.75 8.15 -9.24
C LEU A 40 -1.86 8.47 -10.45
N ILE A 41 -0.72 9.14 -10.24
CA ILE A 41 0.26 9.40 -11.31
C ILE A 41 0.77 8.09 -11.90
N LEU A 42 1.13 7.12 -11.06
CA LEU A 42 1.59 5.80 -11.50
C LEU A 42 0.47 5.03 -12.22
N CYS A 43 -0.77 5.11 -11.75
CA CYS A 43 -1.91 4.50 -12.44
C CYS A 43 -2.12 5.09 -13.83
N ASN A 44 -1.98 6.41 -13.98
CA ASN A 44 -2.06 7.07 -15.28
C ASN A 44 -0.92 6.64 -16.21
N HIS A 45 0.30 6.45 -15.68
CA HIS A 45 1.43 5.94 -16.45
C HIS A 45 1.20 4.50 -16.93
N VAL A 46 0.59 3.64 -16.10
CA VAL A 46 0.25 2.26 -16.45
C VAL A 46 -0.85 2.19 -17.53
N GLY A 47 -1.91 3.00 -17.39
CA GLY A 47 -2.97 3.15 -18.41
C GLY A 47 -3.88 1.93 -18.66
N ASP A 48 -3.64 0.79 -18.01
CA ASP A 48 -4.38 -0.46 -18.21
C ASP A 48 -5.39 -0.72 -17.08
N ARG A 49 -6.69 -0.58 -17.39
CA ARG A 49 -7.77 -0.72 -16.41
C ARG A 49 -7.89 -2.14 -15.82
N ALA A 50 -7.63 -3.17 -16.62
CA ALA A 50 -7.72 -4.56 -16.16
C ALA A 50 -6.59 -4.85 -15.17
N LEU A 51 -5.37 -4.43 -15.52
CA LEU A 51 -4.19 -4.56 -14.67
C LEU A 51 -4.34 -3.80 -13.34
N LEU A 52 -4.86 -2.57 -13.38
CA LEU A 52 -5.13 -1.78 -12.18
C LEU A 52 -6.19 -2.42 -11.28
N SER A 53 -7.22 -3.04 -11.88
CA SER A 53 -8.27 -3.74 -11.11
C SER A 53 -7.69 -4.97 -10.40
N GLU A 54 -6.81 -5.72 -11.07
CA GLU A 54 -6.08 -6.84 -10.47
C GLU A 54 -5.18 -6.38 -9.31
N ALA A 55 -4.44 -5.28 -9.49
CA ALA A 55 -3.57 -4.72 -8.47
C ALA A 55 -4.35 -4.30 -7.21
N ILE A 56 -5.51 -3.66 -7.37
CA ILE A 56 -6.39 -3.27 -6.26
C ILE A 56 -6.90 -4.50 -5.50
N ALA A 57 -7.35 -5.53 -6.21
CA ALA A 57 -7.85 -6.76 -5.60
C ALA A 57 -6.76 -7.46 -4.79
N LEU A 58 -5.53 -7.52 -5.33
CA LEU A 58 -4.38 -8.11 -4.66
C LEU A 58 -3.97 -7.30 -3.43
N ALA A 59 -3.85 -5.98 -3.54
CA ALA A 59 -3.50 -5.09 -2.44
C ALA A 59 -4.48 -5.23 -1.27
N ARG A 60 -5.79 -5.18 -1.54
CA ARG A 60 -6.84 -5.38 -0.53
C ARG A 60 -6.72 -6.74 0.15
N SER A 61 -6.51 -7.80 -0.61
CA SER A 61 -6.41 -9.16 -0.08
C SER A 61 -5.20 -9.31 0.86
N ASN A 62 -4.05 -8.75 0.46
CA ASN A 62 -2.84 -8.77 1.29
C ASN A 62 -3.05 -7.98 2.59
N THR A 63 -3.58 -6.76 2.53
CA THR A 63 -3.83 -5.95 3.75
C THR A 63 -4.74 -6.67 4.75
N LEU A 64 -5.78 -7.35 4.27
CA LEU A 64 -6.67 -8.13 5.14
C LEU A 64 -6.01 -9.38 5.70
N ALA A 65 -5.10 -10.01 4.96
CA ALA A 65 -4.36 -11.19 5.41
C ALA A 65 -3.27 -10.86 6.44
N THR A 66 -2.66 -9.67 6.33
CA THR A 66 -1.64 -9.19 7.29
C THR A 66 -2.25 -8.44 8.48
N ALA A 67 -3.57 -8.19 8.47
CA ALA A 67 -4.25 -7.64 9.64
C ALA A 67 -4.18 -8.66 10.80
N PRO A 68 -3.77 -8.26 12.01
CA PRO A 68 -3.80 -9.15 13.15
C PRO A 68 -5.22 -9.71 13.32
N PRO A 69 -5.38 -11.00 13.68
CA PRO A 69 -6.70 -11.55 13.93
C PRO A 69 -7.34 -10.66 14.98
N THR A 70 -8.47 -10.04 14.62
CA THR A 70 -9.27 -9.28 15.58
C THR A 70 -9.54 -10.23 16.73
N THR A 71 -8.92 -9.98 17.89
CA THR A 71 -9.21 -10.70 19.13
C THR A 71 -10.66 -10.43 19.46
N GLN A 72 -11.55 -11.24 18.88
CA GLN A 72 -12.92 -11.36 19.29
C GLN A 72 -12.84 -12.01 20.68
N THR A 73 -12.90 -11.12 21.67
CA THR A 73 -13.17 -11.35 23.08
C THR A 73 -13.89 -12.68 23.33
N ALA A 74 -13.12 -13.72 23.65
CA ALA A 74 -13.63 -14.81 24.47
C ALA A 74 -13.82 -14.25 25.87
N HIS A 75 -14.97 -13.63 26.10
CA HIS A 75 -15.53 -13.40 27.41
C HIS A 75 -15.49 -14.75 28.15
N VAL A 76 -14.68 -14.84 29.20
CA VAL A 76 -14.62 -15.99 30.10
C VAL A 76 -15.94 -16.01 30.89
N PRO A 77 -16.84 -16.99 30.70
CA PRO A 77 -17.84 -17.25 31.71
C PRO A 77 -17.14 -18.00 32.85
N THR A 78 -16.89 -17.27 33.93
CA THR A 78 -16.51 -17.85 35.21
C THR A 78 -17.64 -18.75 35.69
N GLN A 79 -17.42 -20.06 35.71
CA GLN A 79 -17.98 -21.01 36.68
C GLN A 79 -17.02 -22.17 36.90
#